data_AF-A0A0D2IXT2-F1
#
_entry.id   AF-A0A0D2IXT2-F1
#
_cell.length_a   1.000
_cell.length_b   1.000
_cell.length_c   1.000
_cell.angle_alpha   90.00
_cell.angle_beta   90.00
_cell.angle_gamma   90.00
#
_symmetry.space_group_name_H-M   'P 1'
#
loop_
_entity.id
_entity.type
_entity.pdbx_description
1 polymer ?
#
loop_
_entity_poly.entity_id
_entity_poly.type
_entity_poly.pdbx_seq_one_letter_code
_entity_poly.pdbx_strand_id
1 'polypeptide(L)'
;MDGITIPHLFALQAAYYGDAALHAWVGLLSGITCTTYILVFSVFYTAHHPDAKIAVTRSVLYFIFPVIAAGAGVSAFRMWWMRRPLPHLREAYDDSAAVKDLRAVYRFKDVAQVEMLSRVMRKWDEDGVPDQDAVAFGEFIVKCGMARFPNNATLLINTANIHIVARHDGQAARTQLQLAVKTSPSLIQRYFIFATQDVTKKLKDESGGMDLMGYIEFQRNYRACVRAHKMALSAQRALWMALLHDTIHFKNLQRSFAAMNMAETRATQVYR
;
A
#
# COMPACT_ATOMS: atom_id res chain seq x y z
N MET A 1 14.98 -7.49 -10.26
CA MET A 1 13.62 -7.95 -10.61
C MET A 1 12.69 -6.90 -10.08
N ASP A 2 12.09 -6.20 -11.02
CA ASP A 2 11.74 -4.80 -10.88
C ASP A 2 10.61 -4.59 -9.90
N GLY A 3 10.81 -3.62 -9.01
CA GLY A 3 9.74 -3.02 -8.25
C GLY A 3 8.76 -2.38 -9.22
N ILE A 4 7.73 -3.12 -9.59
CA ILE A 4 6.57 -2.56 -10.28
C ILE A 4 5.74 -1.87 -9.20
N THR A 5 6.17 -0.68 -8.80
CA THR A 5 5.30 0.31 -8.17
C THR A 5 4.24 0.71 -9.20
N ILE A 6 3.11 0.00 -9.24
CA ILE A 6 1.94 0.31 -10.08
C ILE A 6 1.21 1.51 -9.46
N PRO A 7 1.30 2.77 -9.95
CA PRO A 7 0.92 3.96 -9.18
C PRO A 7 -0.58 4.31 -9.08
N HIS A 8 -1.53 3.38 -9.23
CA HIS A 8 -2.91 3.75 -9.59
C HIS A 8 -4.07 3.21 -8.76
N LEU A 9 -3.85 2.72 -7.54
CA LEU A 9 -4.91 2.37 -6.59
C LEU A 9 -5.06 3.43 -5.48
N PHE A 10 -5.38 4.68 -5.83
CA PHE A 10 -5.39 5.81 -4.89
C PHE A 10 -6.25 5.62 -3.61
N ALA A 11 -7.27 4.76 -3.63
CA ALA A 11 -8.02 4.46 -2.41
C ALA A 11 -7.17 3.65 -1.41
N LEU A 12 -6.34 2.70 -1.86
CA LEU A 12 -5.55 1.79 -1.00
C LEU A 12 -4.04 2.09 -1.00
N GLN A 13 -3.56 2.96 -1.89
CA GLN A 13 -2.13 3.09 -2.22
C GLN A 13 -1.49 4.43 -1.81
N ALA A 14 -2.21 5.34 -1.16
CA ALA A 14 -1.50 6.22 -0.25
C ALA A 14 -0.86 5.29 0.78
N ALA A 15 0.46 5.07 0.67
CA ALA A 15 1.23 4.24 1.58
C ALA A 15 0.72 4.58 2.97
N TYR A 16 0.00 3.64 3.58
CA TYR A 16 -0.52 3.86 4.92
C TYR A 16 0.69 3.68 5.83
N TYR A 17 1.51 4.72 5.87
CA TYR A 17 2.29 5.08 7.03
C TYR A 17 1.38 4.78 8.22
N GLY A 18 1.77 3.83 9.08
CA GLY A 18 0.96 3.41 10.21
C GLY A 18 0.43 4.63 10.97
N ASP A 19 -0.66 4.47 11.73
CA ASP A 19 -1.39 5.59 12.35
C ASP A 19 -0.46 6.66 12.96
N ALA A 20 0.61 6.24 13.63
CA ALA A 20 1.64 7.12 14.19
C ALA A 20 2.34 8.01 13.13
N ALA A 21 2.74 7.43 12.00
CA ALA A 21 3.41 8.16 10.94
C ALA A 21 2.44 9.11 10.22
N LEU A 22 1.16 8.76 10.05
CA LEU A 22 0.15 9.71 9.55
C LEU A 22 0.02 10.94 10.47
N HIS A 23 -0.06 10.72 11.78
CA HIS A 23 -0.14 11.82 12.75
C HIS A 23 1.13 12.67 12.75
N ALA A 24 2.30 12.04 12.63
CA ALA A 24 3.58 12.73 12.50
C ALA A 24 3.63 13.59 11.22
N TRP A 25 3.20 13.05 10.08
CA TRP A 25 3.12 13.78 8.81
C TRP A 25 2.20 15.01 8.89
N VAL A 26 1.01 14.86 9.48
CA VAL A 26 0.08 15.99 9.67
C VAL A 26 0.68 17.02 10.63
N GLY A 27 1.34 16.58 11.70
CA GLY A 27 2.07 17.45 12.61
C GLY A 27 3.15 18.25 11.90
N LEU A 28 4.01 17.60 11.12
CA LEU A 28 5.09 18.25 10.36
C LEU A 28 4.54 19.26 9.35
N LEU A 29 3.52 18.90 8.58
CA LEU A 29 2.87 19.80 7.63
C LEU A 29 2.27 21.02 8.33
N SER A 30 1.63 20.83 9.49
CA SER A 30 1.10 21.95 10.28
C SER A 30 2.21 22.91 10.74
N GLY A 31 3.36 22.36 11.16
CA GLY A 31 4.55 23.13 11.49
C GLY A 31 5.05 23.96 10.31
N ILE A 32 5.18 23.34 9.12
CA ILE A 32 5.60 24.02 7.89
C ILE A 32 4.61 25.14 7.51
N THR A 33 3.30 24.90 7.60
CA THR A 33 2.30 25.94 7.29
C THR A 33 2.34 27.11 8.28
N CYS A 34 2.69 26.84 9.53
CA CYS A 34 2.84 27.90 10.53
C CYS A 34 4.09 28.73 10.26
N THR A 35 5.22 28.09 9.92
CA THR A 35 6.46 28.82 9.60
C THR A 35 6.31 29.66 8.33
N THR A 36 5.61 29.17 7.30
CA THR A 36 5.32 29.97 6.10
C THR A 36 4.41 31.16 6.43
N TYR A 37 3.40 30.99 7.28
CA TYR A 37 2.56 32.10 7.72
C TYR A 37 3.35 33.16 8.49
N ILE A 38 4.23 32.74 9.41
CA ILE A 38 5.09 33.66 10.17
C ILE A 38 6.10 34.37 9.25
N LEU A 39 6.61 33.69 8.22
CA LEU A 39 7.51 34.30 7.23
C LEU A 39 6.79 35.37 6.42
N VAL A 40 5.58 35.09 5.92
CA VAL A 40 4.74 36.08 5.24
C VAL A 40 4.47 37.26 6.16
N PHE A 41 4.07 37.01 7.40
CA PHE A 41 3.85 38.05 8.41
C PHE A 41 5.13 38.88 8.64
N SER A 42 6.29 38.24 8.75
CA SER A 42 7.57 38.91 8.93
C SER A 42 7.86 39.86 7.79
N VAL A 43 7.67 39.45 6.52
CA VAL A 43 7.97 40.29 5.36
C VAL A 43 7.14 41.58 5.36
N PHE A 44 5.84 41.49 5.65
CA PHE A 44 4.97 42.68 5.64
C PHE A 44 5.07 43.52 6.91
N TYR A 45 5.29 42.91 8.08
CA TYR A 45 5.33 43.62 9.36
C TYR A 45 6.70 44.25 9.66
N THR A 46 7.80 43.52 9.39
CA THR A 46 9.15 44.04 9.65
C THR A 46 9.61 45.10 8.66
N ALA A 47 8.89 45.27 7.54
CA ALA A 47 9.05 46.43 6.66
C ALA A 47 8.70 47.76 7.36
N HIS A 48 7.77 47.72 8.32
CA HIS A 48 7.35 48.89 9.10
C HIS A 48 8.03 48.99 10.48
N HIS A 49 8.53 47.87 11.02
CA HIS A 49 9.19 47.82 12.34
C HIS A 49 10.49 46.98 12.29
N PRO A 50 11.67 47.61 12.10
CA PRO A 50 12.94 46.89 11.94
C PRO A 50 13.39 46.17 13.21
N ASP A 51 13.01 46.66 14.40
CA ASP A 51 13.37 46.08 15.69
C ASP A 51 12.63 44.75 15.99
N ALA A 52 11.53 44.49 15.27
CA ALA A 52 10.72 43.28 15.47
C ALA A 52 11.36 42.01 14.88
N LYS A 53 12.43 42.12 14.08
CA LYS A 53 13.06 40.96 13.40
C LYS A 53 13.51 39.88 14.38
N ILE A 54 14.20 40.27 15.46
CA ILE A 54 14.73 39.32 16.46
C ILE A 54 13.58 38.64 17.22
N ALA A 55 12.51 39.37 17.54
CA ALA A 55 11.34 38.83 18.23
C ALA A 55 10.56 37.83 17.36
N VAL A 56 10.44 38.09 16.06
CA VAL A 56 9.79 37.18 15.11
C VAL A 56 10.62 35.91 14.91
N THR A 57 11.95 36.00 14.77
CA THR A 57 12.82 34.83 14.67
C THR A 57 12.77 33.95 15.92
N ARG A 58 12.73 34.55 17.12
CA ARG A 58 12.57 33.80 18.38
C ARG A 58 11.21 33.12 18.44
N SER A 59 10.14 33.82 18.05
CA SER A 59 8.79 33.26 17.99
C SER A 59 8.75 32.00 17.12
N VAL A 60 9.36 32.00 15.94
CA VAL A 60 9.42 30.81 15.06
C VAL A 60 10.01 29.61 15.80
N LEU A 61 11.13 29.78 16.49
CA LEU A 61 11.82 28.68 17.19
C LEU A 61 10.94 28.08 18.31
N TYR A 62 10.23 28.93 19.05
CA TYR A 62 9.37 28.47 20.15
C TYR A 62 8.04 27.87 19.68
N PHE A 63 7.48 28.33 18.56
CA PHE A 63 6.17 27.87 18.08
C PHE A 63 6.22 26.60 17.24
N ILE A 64 7.34 26.27 16.59
CA ILE A 64 7.44 25.09 15.72
C ILE A 64 7.05 23.79 16.45
N PHE A 65 7.69 23.50 17.58
CA PHE A 65 7.44 22.23 18.29
C PHE A 65 6.02 22.11 18.88
N PRO A 66 5.47 23.14 19.56
CA PRO A 66 4.09 23.12 20.03
C PRO A 66 3.07 22.97 18.90
N VAL A 67 3.28 23.63 17.76
CA VAL A 67 2.35 23.53 16.62
C VAL A 67 2.39 22.14 16.01
N ILE A 68 3.58 21.54 15.85
CA ILE A 68 3.71 20.15 15.38
C ILE A 68 2.98 19.19 16.32
N ALA A 69 3.21 19.33 17.63
CA ALA A 69 2.55 18.49 18.64
C ALA A 69 1.03 18.69 18.64
N ALA A 70 0.55 19.92 18.54
CA ALA A 70 -0.86 20.24 18.45
C ALA A 70 -1.49 19.68 17.17
N GLY A 71 -0.84 19.82 16.02
CA GLY A 71 -1.31 19.26 14.75
C GLY A 71 -1.41 17.74 14.78
N ALA A 72 -0.41 17.06 15.34
CA ALA A 72 -0.45 15.62 15.57
C ALA A 72 -1.58 15.22 16.53
N GLY A 73 -1.75 15.94 17.64
CA GLY A 73 -2.80 15.70 18.63
C GLY A 73 -4.21 15.90 18.08
N VAL A 74 -4.45 16.97 17.32
CA VAL A 74 -5.74 17.23 16.65
C VAL A 74 -6.05 16.13 15.64
N SER A 75 -5.05 15.66 14.88
CA SER A 75 -5.20 14.55 13.95
C SER A 75 -5.57 13.25 14.66
N ALA A 76 -4.87 12.91 15.76
CA ALA A 76 -5.15 11.75 16.59
C ALA A 76 -6.56 11.79 17.21
N PHE A 77 -6.93 12.94 17.77
CA PHE A 77 -8.26 13.15 18.34
C PHE A 77 -9.35 13.02 17.28
N ARG A 78 -9.16 13.62 16.10
CA ARG A 78 -10.11 13.52 14.99
C ARG A 78 -10.28 12.07 14.52
N MET A 79 -9.18 11.33 14.37
CA MET A 79 -9.21 9.92 13.97
C MET A 79 -9.90 9.06 15.03
N TRP A 80 -9.59 9.25 16.31
CA TRP A 80 -10.26 8.58 17.42
C TRP A 80 -11.76 8.86 17.41
N TRP A 81 -12.17 10.11 17.25
CA TRP A 81 -13.58 10.50 17.17
C TRP A 81 -14.30 9.82 16.00
N MET A 82 -13.66 9.79 14.83
CA MET A 82 -14.19 9.15 13.63
C MET A 82 -14.32 7.63 13.79
N ARG A 83 -13.42 6.99 14.53
CA ARG A 83 -13.38 5.54 14.77
C ARG A 83 -14.30 5.04 15.90
N ARG A 84 -14.95 5.95 16.64
CA ARG A 84 -15.91 5.61 17.72
C ARG A 84 -16.98 4.57 17.37
N PRO A 85 -17.54 4.47 16.15
CA PRO A 85 -18.56 3.47 15.84
C PRO A 85 -17.98 2.08 15.51
N LEU A 86 -16.66 1.93 15.40
CA LEU A 86 -16.04 0.63 15.08
C LEU A 86 -16.32 -0.48 16.10
N PRO A 87 -16.27 -0.26 17.42
CA PRO A 87 -16.55 -1.31 18.39
C PRO A 87 -17.97 -1.86 18.25
N HIS A 88 -18.96 -0.97 18.07
CA HIS A 88 -20.35 -1.38 17.88
C HIS A 88 -20.56 -2.16 16.57
N LEU A 89 -19.87 -1.75 15.49
CA LEU A 89 -19.89 -2.50 14.24
C LEU A 89 -19.21 -3.87 14.38
N ARG A 90 -18.18 -3.99 15.22
CA ARG A 90 -17.49 -5.24 15.50
C ARG A 90 -18.38 -6.21 16.27
N GLU A 91 -19.05 -5.73 17.32
CA GLU A 91 -20.06 -6.51 18.04
C GLU A 91 -21.14 -7.05 17.08
N ALA A 92 -21.66 -6.20 16.19
CA ALA A 92 -22.65 -6.62 15.20
C ALA A 92 -22.11 -7.57 14.10
N TYR A 93 -20.80 -7.56 13.83
CA TYR A 93 -20.16 -8.49 12.93
C TYR A 93 -19.99 -9.87 13.58
N ASP A 94 -19.61 -9.91 14.85
CA ASP A 94 -19.50 -11.16 15.61
C ASP A 94 -20.89 -11.82 15.76
N ASP A 95 -21.96 -11.02 15.87
CA ASP A 95 -23.36 -11.46 15.87
C ASP A 95 -24.00 -11.59 14.47
N SER A 96 -23.23 -11.45 13.38
CA SER A 96 -23.76 -11.28 12.02
C SER A 96 -24.68 -12.41 11.52
N ALA A 97 -24.58 -13.62 12.08
CA ALA A 97 -25.49 -14.73 11.79
C ALA A 97 -26.94 -14.47 12.24
N ALA A 98 -27.15 -13.59 13.23
CA ALA A 98 -28.47 -13.23 13.77
C ALA A 98 -29.07 -11.96 13.11
N VAL A 99 -28.26 -11.17 12.42
CA VAL A 99 -28.66 -9.89 11.85
C VAL A 99 -29.37 -10.08 10.51
N LYS A 100 -30.71 -10.06 10.53
CA LYS A 100 -31.54 -10.13 9.32
C LYS A 100 -31.53 -8.84 8.49
N ASP A 101 -31.37 -7.68 9.15
CA ASP A 101 -31.43 -6.37 8.50
C ASP A 101 -30.12 -5.57 8.64
N LEU A 102 -29.25 -5.68 7.64
CA LEU A 102 -27.98 -4.92 7.53
C LEU A 102 -28.16 -3.39 7.60
N ARG A 103 -29.36 -2.89 7.29
CA ARG A 103 -29.70 -1.45 7.39
C ARG A 103 -29.89 -0.98 8.83
N ALA A 104 -30.24 -1.88 9.75
CA ALA A 104 -30.56 -1.57 11.13
C ALA A 104 -29.32 -1.58 12.05
N VAL A 105 -28.22 -2.21 11.61
CA VAL A 105 -26.98 -2.35 12.39
C VAL A 105 -26.37 -1.02 12.79
N TYR A 106 -26.21 -0.09 11.84
CA TYR A 106 -25.66 1.23 12.14
C TYR A 106 -26.17 2.29 11.16
N ARG A 107 -26.58 3.43 11.71
CA ARG A 107 -27.05 4.58 10.92
C ARG A 107 -25.87 5.45 10.48
N PHE A 108 -25.26 5.08 9.36
CA PHE A 108 -24.24 5.90 8.70
C PHE A 108 -24.82 7.27 8.31
N LYS A 109 -24.10 8.35 8.62
CA LYS A 109 -24.50 9.71 8.27
C LYS A 109 -24.25 10.03 6.81
N ASP A 110 -23.11 9.55 6.30
CA ASP A 110 -22.62 9.88 4.97
C ASP A 110 -21.77 8.75 4.38
N VAL A 111 -21.59 8.76 3.07
CA VAL A 111 -20.80 7.76 2.32
C VAL A 111 -19.32 7.83 2.70
N ALA A 112 -18.81 9.04 2.95
CA ALA A 112 -17.43 9.24 3.41
C ALA A 112 -17.15 8.55 4.75
N GLN A 113 -18.16 8.43 5.62
CA GLN A 113 -18.03 7.72 6.89
C GLN A 113 -17.83 6.22 6.67
N VAL A 114 -18.58 5.63 5.74
CA VAL A 114 -18.45 4.19 5.38
C VAL A 114 -17.06 3.93 4.82
N GLU A 115 -16.59 4.78 3.90
CA GLU A 115 -15.27 4.63 3.29
C GLU A 115 -14.15 4.74 4.32
N MET A 116 -14.26 5.67 5.27
CA MET A 116 -13.27 5.83 6.33
C MET A 116 -13.27 4.64 7.30
N LEU A 117 -14.45 4.14 7.69
CA LEU A 117 -14.57 2.99 8.59
C LEU A 117 -14.12 1.68 7.93
N SER A 118 -14.35 1.50 6.62
CA SER A 118 -13.90 0.31 5.92
C SER A 118 -12.38 0.25 5.80
N ARG A 119 -11.63 1.35 6.04
CA ARG A 119 -10.15 1.34 6.07
C ARG A 119 -9.56 0.43 7.16
N VAL A 120 -10.36 -0.10 8.08
CA VAL A 120 -9.92 -1.13 9.04
C VAL A 120 -9.38 -2.39 8.35
N MET A 121 -9.79 -2.67 7.11
CA MET A 121 -9.24 -3.76 6.29
C MET A 121 -7.77 -3.59 5.90
N ARG A 122 -7.16 -2.43 6.14
CA ARG A 122 -5.76 -2.12 5.76
C ARG A 122 -4.76 -2.64 6.78
N LYS A 123 -4.91 -3.90 7.18
CA LYS A 123 -3.93 -4.64 7.97
C LYS A 123 -3.27 -5.65 7.05
N TRP A 124 -1.96 -5.50 6.89
CA TRP A 124 -1.14 -6.37 6.07
C TRP A 124 -0.21 -7.13 6.99
N ASP A 125 -0.06 -8.42 6.74
CA ASP A 125 0.92 -9.26 7.41
C ASP A 125 2.34 -8.93 6.93
N GLU A 126 3.36 -9.45 7.60
CA GLU A 126 4.78 -9.26 7.23
C GLU A 126 5.08 -9.75 5.80
N ASP A 127 4.35 -10.76 5.34
CA ASP A 127 4.43 -11.33 3.99
C ASP A 127 3.65 -10.51 2.93
N GLY A 128 3.04 -9.38 3.32
CA GLY A 128 2.27 -8.53 2.41
C GLY A 128 0.92 -9.12 1.99
N VAL A 129 0.43 -10.13 2.71
CA VAL A 129 -0.92 -10.69 2.55
C VAL A 129 -1.89 -9.91 3.44
N PRO A 130 -3.08 -9.53 2.95
CA PRO A 130 -4.05 -8.80 3.77
C PRO A 130 -4.68 -9.74 4.81
N ASP A 131 -4.83 -9.26 6.04
CA ASP A 131 -5.48 -10.01 7.12
C ASP A 131 -6.94 -10.32 6.76
N GLN A 132 -7.27 -11.60 6.66
CA GLN A 132 -8.57 -12.07 6.19
C GLN A 132 -9.73 -11.66 7.11
N ASP A 133 -9.51 -11.59 8.43
CA ASP A 133 -10.55 -11.14 9.38
C ASP A 133 -10.82 -9.64 9.22
N ALA A 134 -9.75 -8.85 9.08
CA ALA A 134 -9.86 -7.41 8.84
C ALA A 134 -10.55 -7.10 7.49
N VAL A 135 -10.27 -7.89 6.45
CA VAL A 135 -10.93 -7.80 5.14
C VAL A 135 -12.41 -8.15 5.25
N ALA A 136 -12.74 -9.27 5.89
CA ALA A 136 -14.13 -9.71 6.05
C ALA A 136 -14.96 -8.69 6.84
N PHE A 137 -14.38 -8.13 7.91
CA PHE A 137 -14.99 -7.06 8.68
C PHE A 137 -15.18 -5.78 7.85
N GLY A 138 -14.16 -5.38 7.08
CA GLY A 138 -14.25 -4.22 6.20
C GLY A 138 -15.32 -4.38 5.11
N GLU A 139 -15.46 -5.57 4.53
CA GLU A 139 -16.54 -5.90 3.59
C GLU A 139 -17.91 -5.84 4.25
N PHE A 140 -18.05 -6.32 5.48
CA PHE A 140 -19.30 -6.22 6.24
C PHE A 140 -19.72 -4.75 6.42
N ILE A 141 -18.78 -3.87 6.78
CA ILE A 141 -19.05 -2.42 6.88
C ILE A 141 -19.53 -1.85 5.54
N VAL A 142 -18.86 -2.21 4.43
CA VAL A 142 -19.24 -1.73 3.09
C VAL A 142 -20.60 -2.27 2.69
N LYS A 143 -20.93 -3.53 2.99
CA LYS A 143 -22.26 -4.12 2.73
C LYS A 143 -23.36 -3.41 3.52
N CYS A 144 -23.12 -3.08 4.79
CA CYS A 144 -24.06 -2.27 5.57
C CYS A 144 -24.25 -0.87 4.95
N GLY A 145 -23.16 -0.25 4.50
CA GLY A 145 -23.21 1.02 3.77
C GLY A 145 -23.98 0.95 2.45
N MET A 146 -23.77 -0.10 1.65
CA MET A 146 -24.50 -0.34 0.40
C MET A 146 -25.98 -0.62 0.62
N ALA A 147 -26.33 -1.32 1.70
CA ALA A 147 -27.72 -1.54 2.07
C ALA A 147 -28.43 -0.20 2.34
N ARG A 148 -27.74 0.76 2.98
CA ARG A 148 -28.28 2.08 3.31
C ARG A 148 -28.29 3.04 2.12
N PHE A 149 -27.22 3.06 1.33
CA PHE A 149 -27.05 3.91 0.16
C PHE A 149 -26.96 3.04 -1.11
N PRO A 150 -28.09 2.44 -1.53
CA PRO A 150 -28.12 1.67 -2.77
C PRO A 150 -27.81 2.61 -3.95
N ASN A 151 -27.10 2.10 -4.95
CA ASN A 151 -26.73 2.87 -6.15
C ASN A 151 -25.89 4.12 -5.83
N ASN A 152 -24.86 4.00 -4.98
CA ASN A 152 -23.82 5.01 -4.90
C ASN A 152 -22.57 4.54 -5.66
N ALA A 153 -22.15 5.31 -6.67
CA ALA A 153 -20.99 4.96 -7.50
C ALA A 153 -19.70 4.81 -6.68
N THR A 154 -19.47 5.67 -5.66
CA THR A 154 -18.27 5.61 -4.82
C THR A 154 -18.19 4.30 -4.02
N LEU A 155 -19.31 3.84 -3.46
CA LEU A 155 -19.34 2.57 -2.73
C LEU A 155 -19.12 1.37 -3.66
N LEU A 156 -19.74 1.37 -4.84
CA LEU A 156 -19.56 0.29 -5.83
C LEU A 156 -18.10 0.21 -6.32
N ILE A 157 -17.45 1.34 -6.56
CA ILE A 157 -16.02 1.40 -6.90
C ILE A 157 -15.17 0.88 -5.73
N ASN A 158 -15.49 1.25 -4.49
CA ASN A 158 -14.76 0.76 -3.33
C ASN A 158 -14.88 -0.76 -3.17
N THR A 159 -16.09 -1.31 -3.33
CA THR A 159 -16.32 -2.77 -3.31
C THR A 159 -15.54 -3.47 -4.43
N ALA A 160 -15.47 -2.89 -5.63
CA ALA A 160 -14.65 -3.43 -6.71
C ALA A 160 -13.15 -3.47 -6.35
N ASN A 161 -12.62 -2.41 -5.73
CA ASN A 161 -11.24 -2.36 -5.28
C ASN A 161 -10.93 -3.43 -4.24
N ILE A 162 -11.85 -3.70 -3.30
CA ILE A 162 -11.70 -4.76 -2.31
C ILE A 162 -11.61 -6.13 -2.99
N HIS A 163 -12.48 -6.40 -3.98
CA HIS A 163 -12.45 -7.68 -4.71
C HIS A 163 -11.15 -7.88 -5.50
N ILE A 164 -10.58 -6.81 -6.08
CA ILE A 164 -9.31 -6.87 -6.80
C ILE A 164 -8.15 -7.15 -5.84
N VAL A 165 -8.05 -6.37 -4.76
CA VAL A 165 -6.86 -6.34 -3.90
C VAL A 165 -6.89 -7.44 -2.85
N ALA A 166 -8.04 -7.68 -2.22
CA ALA A 166 -8.14 -8.60 -1.10
C ALA A 166 -8.54 -10.02 -1.51
N ARG A 167 -9.36 -10.16 -2.56
CA ARG A 167 -9.85 -11.48 -3.04
C ARG A 167 -9.20 -11.95 -4.34
N HIS A 168 -8.45 -11.08 -5.03
CA HIS A 168 -7.94 -11.35 -6.38
C HIS A 168 -9.02 -11.81 -7.37
N ASP A 169 -10.27 -11.38 -7.18
CA ASP A 169 -11.41 -11.74 -8.02
C ASP A 169 -11.75 -10.61 -9.00
N GLY A 170 -11.17 -10.70 -10.20
CA GLY A 170 -11.42 -9.75 -11.27
C GLY A 170 -12.84 -9.83 -11.85
N GLN A 171 -13.54 -10.96 -11.72
CA GLN A 171 -14.89 -11.10 -12.26
C GLN A 171 -15.92 -10.40 -11.36
N ALA A 172 -15.84 -10.62 -10.04
CA ALA A 172 -16.68 -9.90 -9.08
C ALA A 172 -16.46 -8.38 -9.17
N ALA A 173 -15.20 -7.94 -9.29
CA ALA A 173 -14.86 -6.53 -9.46
C ALA A 173 -15.50 -5.91 -10.73
N ARG A 174 -15.48 -6.62 -11.87
CA ARG A 174 -16.12 -6.14 -13.11
C ARG A 174 -17.62 -5.95 -12.95
N THR A 175 -18.30 -6.86 -12.27
CA THR A 175 -19.75 -6.75 -12.02
C THR A 175 -20.07 -5.48 -11.23
N GLN A 176 -19.29 -5.19 -10.18
CA GLN A 176 -19.47 -3.97 -9.39
C GLN A 176 -19.18 -2.69 -10.20
N LEU A 177 -18.16 -2.71 -11.06
CA LEU A 177 -17.84 -1.58 -11.94
C LEU A 177 -18.94 -1.34 -12.99
N GLN A 178 -19.54 -2.38 -13.55
CA GLN A 178 -20.68 -2.23 -14.47
C GLN A 178 -21.89 -1.61 -13.78
N LEU A 179 -22.16 -1.97 -12.52
CA LEU A 179 -23.20 -1.31 -11.72
C LEU A 179 -22.85 0.16 -11.45
N ALA A 180 -21.58 0.47 -11.18
CA ALA A 180 -21.12 1.84 -10.95
C ALA A 180 -21.31 2.73 -12.20
N VAL A 181 -21.08 2.20 -13.41
CA VAL A 181 -21.30 2.93 -14.67
C VAL A 181 -22.78 3.29 -14.87
N LYS A 182 -23.70 2.39 -14.48
CA LYS A 182 -25.15 2.64 -14.57
C LYS A 182 -25.64 3.73 -13.62
N THR A 183 -24.85 4.08 -12.61
CA THR A 183 -25.21 5.00 -11.52
C THR A 183 -24.90 6.47 -11.86
N SER A 184 -24.86 6.85 -13.14
CA SER A 184 -24.55 8.21 -13.62
C SER A 184 -23.36 8.88 -12.90
N PRO A 185 -22.13 8.31 -12.98
CA PRO A 185 -20.98 8.79 -12.23
C PRO A 185 -20.51 10.18 -12.69
N SER A 186 -20.01 10.96 -11.73
CA SER A 186 -19.29 12.23 -11.96
C SER A 186 -17.99 12.01 -12.75
N LEU A 187 -17.41 13.08 -13.31
CA LEU A 187 -16.16 13.00 -14.09
C LEU A 187 -15.02 12.30 -13.32
N ILE A 188 -14.87 12.65 -12.04
CA ILE A 188 -13.86 12.07 -11.15
C ILE A 188 -14.13 10.57 -10.92
N GLN A 189 -15.39 10.18 -10.69
CA GLN A 189 -15.76 8.78 -10.54
C GLN A 189 -15.57 7.98 -11.84
N ARG A 190 -15.79 8.59 -13.01
CA ARG A 190 -15.49 7.95 -14.30
C ARG A 190 -14.00 7.67 -14.46
N TYR A 191 -13.15 8.61 -14.06
CA TYR A 191 -11.71 8.39 -14.01
C TYR A 191 -11.36 7.22 -13.08
N PHE A 192 -11.96 7.16 -11.89
CA PHE A 192 -11.73 6.03 -10.98
C PHE A 192 -12.22 4.69 -11.53
N ILE A 193 -13.37 4.65 -12.21
CA ILE A 193 -13.85 3.45 -12.89
C ILE A 193 -12.85 3.02 -13.96
N PHE A 194 -12.36 3.95 -14.79
CA PHE A 194 -11.37 3.66 -15.81
C PHE A 194 -10.06 3.09 -15.23
N ALA A 195 -9.51 3.74 -14.19
CA ALA A 195 -8.29 3.27 -13.53
C ALA A 195 -8.49 1.87 -12.92
N THR A 196 -9.62 1.63 -12.26
CA THR A 196 -9.93 0.33 -11.65
C THR A 196 -10.14 -0.75 -12.72
N GLN A 197 -10.73 -0.40 -13.87
CA GLN A 197 -10.87 -1.31 -15.01
C GLN A 197 -9.51 -1.71 -15.60
N ASP A 198 -8.56 -0.79 -15.70
CA ASP A 198 -7.20 -1.09 -16.15
C ASP A 198 -6.50 -2.11 -15.24
N VAL A 199 -6.58 -1.91 -13.92
CA VAL A 199 -6.05 -2.87 -12.94
C VAL A 199 -6.75 -4.22 -13.05
N THR A 200 -8.06 -4.24 -13.26
CA THR A 200 -8.82 -5.49 -13.41
C THR A 200 -8.49 -6.24 -14.72
N LYS A 201 -8.03 -5.53 -15.75
CA LYS A 201 -7.52 -6.16 -16.99
C LYS A 201 -6.16 -6.79 -16.73
N LYS A 202 -5.25 -6.06 -16.09
CA LYS A 202 -3.92 -6.58 -15.69
C LYS A 202 -4.02 -7.79 -14.76
N LEU A 203 -4.95 -7.77 -13.80
CA LEU A 203 -5.21 -8.93 -12.95
C LEU A 203 -5.68 -10.14 -13.75
N LYS A 204 -6.44 -9.95 -14.85
CA LYS A 204 -6.79 -11.05 -15.77
C LYS A 204 -5.58 -11.51 -16.58
N ASP A 205 -4.62 -10.65 -16.88
CA ASP A 205 -3.40 -11.06 -17.58
C ASP A 205 -2.44 -11.82 -16.65
N GLU A 206 -2.42 -11.49 -15.35
CA GLU A 206 -1.64 -12.20 -14.32
C GLU A 206 -2.32 -13.48 -13.80
N SER A 207 -3.64 -13.45 -13.56
CA SER A 207 -4.46 -14.62 -13.19
C SER A 207 -4.99 -15.40 -14.40
N GLY A 208 -4.70 -14.92 -15.61
CA GLY A 208 -4.95 -15.62 -16.86
C GLY A 208 -4.04 -16.81 -16.86
N GLY A 209 -4.57 -17.91 -16.31
CA GLY A 209 -3.86 -19.12 -15.94
C GLY A 209 -2.72 -19.35 -16.91
N MET A 210 -1.50 -19.23 -16.38
CA MET A 210 -0.31 -19.64 -17.11
C MET A 210 -0.65 -21.01 -17.67
N ASP A 211 -0.73 -21.12 -19.00
CA ASP A 211 -1.08 -22.38 -19.65
C ASP A 211 -0.20 -23.47 -19.01
N LEU A 212 -0.70 -24.69 -18.85
CA LEU A 212 0.08 -25.76 -18.21
C LEU A 212 1.47 -25.86 -18.86
N MET A 213 1.54 -25.61 -20.17
CA MET A 213 2.77 -25.47 -20.92
C MET A 213 3.66 -24.32 -20.43
N GLY A 214 3.13 -23.11 -20.25
CA GLY A 214 3.84 -21.98 -19.67
C GLY A 214 4.32 -22.23 -18.23
N TYR A 215 3.54 -22.95 -17.42
CA TYR A 215 3.92 -23.31 -16.05
C TYR A 215 5.05 -24.33 -16.05
N ILE A 216 4.99 -25.34 -16.92
CA ILE A 216 6.05 -26.33 -17.10
C ILE A 216 7.34 -25.65 -17.60
N GLU A 217 7.23 -24.71 -18.53
CA GLU A 217 8.38 -23.93 -19.02
C GLU A 217 8.97 -23.04 -17.93
N PHE A 218 8.14 -22.32 -17.17
CA PHE A 218 8.58 -21.53 -16.02
C PHE A 218 9.27 -22.42 -14.99
N GLN A 219 8.70 -23.57 -14.64
CA GLN A 219 9.28 -24.49 -13.66
C GLN A 219 10.60 -25.09 -14.17
N ARG A 220 10.70 -25.40 -15.47
CA ARG A 220 11.94 -25.88 -16.11
C ARG A 220 13.02 -24.81 -16.06
N ASN A 221 12.68 -23.58 -16.41
CA ASN A 221 13.60 -22.43 -16.43
C ASN A 221 14.04 -22.08 -15.00
N TYR A 222 13.11 -22.05 -14.04
CA TYR A 222 13.41 -21.84 -12.62
C TYR A 222 14.38 -22.90 -12.09
N ARG A 223 14.14 -24.20 -12.36
CA ARG A 223 15.06 -25.27 -11.98
C ARG A 223 16.44 -25.11 -12.66
N ALA A 224 16.49 -24.62 -13.90
CA ALA A 224 17.75 -24.34 -14.58
C ALA A 224 18.51 -23.19 -13.91
N CYS A 225 17.84 -22.09 -13.55
CA CYS A 225 18.41 -20.98 -12.79
C CYS A 225 18.97 -21.45 -11.45
N VAL A 226 18.19 -22.21 -10.68
CA VAL A 226 18.61 -22.74 -9.37
C VAL A 226 19.86 -23.62 -9.52
N ARG A 227 19.94 -24.46 -10.55
CA ARG A 227 21.13 -25.28 -10.81
C ARG A 227 22.35 -24.44 -11.19
N ALA A 228 22.19 -23.45 -12.09
CA ALA A 228 23.27 -22.55 -12.48
C ALA A 228 23.79 -21.76 -11.28
N HIS A 229 22.89 -21.25 -10.44
CA HIS A 229 23.23 -20.53 -9.22
C HIS A 229 23.96 -21.42 -8.20
N LYS A 230 23.50 -22.65 -7.96
CA LYS A 230 24.18 -23.62 -7.10
C LYS A 230 25.60 -23.94 -7.60
N MET A 231 25.78 -24.07 -8.92
CA MET A 231 27.11 -24.28 -9.53
C MET A 231 28.03 -23.08 -9.33
N ALA A 232 27.51 -21.85 -9.43
CA ALA A 232 28.30 -20.65 -9.17
C ALA A 232 28.74 -20.57 -7.70
N LEU A 233 27.83 -20.82 -6.76
CA LEU A 233 28.14 -20.83 -5.32
C LEU A 233 29.14 -21.93 -4.95
N SER A 234 29.04 -23.12 -5.54
CA SER A 234 30.00 -24.19 -5.28
C SER A 234 31.40 -23.88 -5.83
N ALA A 235 31.47 -23.26 -7.02
CA ALA A 235 32.75 -22.80 -7.59
C ALA A 235 33.39 -21.68 -6.75
N GLN A 236 32.59 -20.72 -6.27
CA GLN A 236 33.06 -19.69 -5.34
C GLN A 236 33.59 -20.30 -4.04
N ARG A 237 32.84 -21.23 -3.44
CA ARG A 237 33.30 -21.94 -2.24
C ARG A 237 34.63 -22.67 -2.47
N ALA A 238 34.79 -23.33 -3.62
CA ALA A 238 36.03 -24.02 -3.97
C ALA A 238 37.22 -23.05 -4.11
N LEU A 239 37.00 -21.86 -4.68
CA LEU A 239 38.02 -20.80 -4.72
C LEU A 239 38.41 -20.34 -3.31
N TRP A 240 37.42 -20.02 -2.46
CA TRP A 240 37.68 -19.57 -1.09
C TRP A 240 38.42 -20.62 -0.26
N MET A 241 38.04 -21.89 -0.40
CA MET A 241 38.76 -23.00 0.25
C MET A 241 40.21 -23.12 -0.21
N ALA A 242 40.49 -22.89 -1.50
CA ALA A 242 41.86 -22.89 -1.99
C ALA A 242 42.69 -21.73 -1.43
N LEU A 243 42.07 -20.57 -1.21
CA LEU A 243 42.71 -19.35 -0.68
C LEU A 243 42.96 -19.39 0.84
N LEU A 244 42.31 -20.30 1.56
CA LEU A 244 42.46 -20.48 3.01
C LEU A 244 43.75 -21.22 3.42
N HIS A 245 44.53 -21.74 2.45
CA HIS A 245 45.80 -22.42 2.72
C HIS A 245 46.99 -21.46 2.61
N ASP A 246 47.95 -21.59 3.52
CA ASP A 246 49.16 -20.75 3.60
C ASP A 246 50.10 -20.90 2.37
N THR A 247 50.07 -22.08 1.73
CA THR A 247 50.80 -22.35 0.47
C THR A 247 49.86 -22.93 -0.58
N ILE A 248 49.73 -22.25 -1.73
CA ILE A 248 48.78 -22.63 -2.78
C ILE A 248 49.54 -22.96 -4.06
N HIS A 249 49.34 -24.17 -4.60
CA HIS A 249 49.83 -24.50 -5.93
C HIS A 249 49.03 -23.72 -6.98
N PHE A 250 49.73 -22.97 -7.85
CA PHE A 250 49.14 -22.17 -8.92
C PHE A 250 48.14 -22.97 -9.80
N LYS A 251 48.42 -24.26 -10.03
CA LYS A 251 47.55 -25.18 -10.79
C LYS A 251 46.16 -25.36 -10.16
N ASN A 252 46.06 -25.32 -8.83
CA ASN A 252 44.77 -25.42 -8.12
C ASN A 252 43.97 -24.12 -8.26
N LEU A 253 44.65 -22.98 -8.17
CA LEU A 253 44.05 -21.67 -8.40
C LEU A 253 43.51 -21.54 -9.84
N GLN A 254 44.30 -21.96 -10.83
CA GLN A 254 43.90 -21.97 -12.25
C GLN A 254 42.65 -22.84 -12.50
N ARG A 255 42.55 -24.00 -11.83
CA ARG A 255 41.35 -24.86 -11.91
C ARG A 255 40.12 -24.22 -11.29
N SER A 256 40.26 -23.57 -10.13
CA SER A 256 39.14 -22.88 -9.47
C SER A 256 38.63 -21.70 -10.32
N PHE A 257 39.52 -20.93 -10.93
CA PHE A 257 39.13 -19.86 -11.87
C PHE A 257 38.45 -20.40 -13.13
N ALA A 258 38.97 -21.48 -13.72
CA ALA A 258 38.32 -22.13 -14.86
C ALA A 258 36.90 -22.62 -14.52
N ALA A 259 36.70 -23.19 -13.32
CA ALA A 259 35.38 -23.62 -12.86
C ALA A 259 34.41 -22.45 -12.66
N MET A 260 34.89 -21.30 -12.14
CA MET A 260 34.08 -20.09 -12.01
C MET A 260 33.67 -19.50 -13.37
N ASN A 261 34.60 -19.39 -14.33
CA ASN A 261 34.30 -18.89 -15.67
C ASN A 261 33.28 -19.77 -16.41
N MET A 262 33.35 -21.10 -16.22
CA MET A 262 32.35 -22.03 -16.76
C MET A 262 30.97 -21.82 -16.10
N ALA A 263 30.93 -21.62 -14.78
CA ALA A 263 29.69 -21.36 -14.06
C ALA A 263 29.06 -20.01 -14.49
N GLU A 264 29.87 -18.98 -14.70
CA GLU A 264 29.44 -17.68 -15.21
C GLU A 264 28.85 -17.81 -16.61
N THR A 265 29.57 -18.42 -17.55
CA THR A 265 29.09 -18.63 -18.93
C THR A 265 27.74 -19.36 -18.95
N ARG A 266 27.59 -20.38 -18.10
CA ARG A 266 26.35 -21.14 -17.97
C ARG A 266 25.22 -20.33 -17.34
N ALA A 267 25.52 -19.47 -16.37
CA ALA A 267 24.54 -18.57 -15.78
C ALA A 267 24.06 -17.52 -16.80
N THR A 268 24.97 -16.92 -17.56
CA THR A 268 24.64 -15.96 -18.62
C THR A 268 23.75 -16.57 -19.70
N GLN A 269 23.96 -17.84 -20.05
CA GLN A 269 23.10 -18.56 -21.01
C GLN A 269 21.69 -18.83 -20.48
N VAL A 270 21.52 -19.00 -19.17
CA VAL A 270 20.22 -19.29 -18.55
C VAL A 270 19.43 -18.02 -18.22
N TYR A 271 20.11 -16.89 -18.02
CA TYR A 271 19.49 -15.59 -17.72
C TYR A 271 19.18 -14.72 -18.93
N ARG A 272 19.68 -15.07 -20.12
CA ARG A 272 19.29 -14.43 -21.39
C ARG A 272 18.00 -15.03 -21.91
#